data_AF-A0A806LB40-F1
#
_entry.id   AF-A0A806LB40-F1
#
_cell.length_a   1.000
_cell.length_b   1.000
_cell.length_c   1.000
_cell.angle_alpha   90.00
_cell.angle_beta   90.00
_cell.angle_gamma   90.00
#
_symmetry.space_group_name_H-M   'P 1'
#
loop_
_entity.id
_entity.type
_entity.pdbx_description
1 polymer ?
#
loop_
_entity_poly.entity_id
_entity_poly.type
_entity_poly.pdbx_seq_one_letter_code
_entity_poly.pdbx_strand_id
1 'polypeptide(L)'
;MKKRLGYNLNVIGHYLLIGWLIFFGVTIFVCLVTYLVMGANPNFVRGIFTGLSGKFANTHDSLSAFWAILVNNERVAFGLMIIGMIPIPFLYWISYYLTCASVGLVLGIYAAKLGIGGALAAFVLGILPHGILEMSALIIGVALAAQVNKALRQSIKRFFADPYYRKSSLDAKAIALQYVCIIIPMIAVAALIEGFVTPALLRLLVH
;
A
#
# COMPACT_ATOMS: atom_id res chain seq x y z
N MET A 1 23.45 28.80 -12.01
CA MET A 1 22.33 28.00 -12.57
C MET A 1 21.81 27.03 -11.52
N LYS A 2 20.67 27.33 -10.86
CA LYS A 2 19.93 26.33 -10.07
C LYS A 2 19.56 25.19 -11.01
N LYS A 3 20.23 24.04 -10.91
CA LYS A 3 19.68 22.78 -11.45
C LYS A 3 18.38 22.57 -10.70
N ARG A 4 17.26 23.00 -11.29
CA ARG A 4 15.92 22.60 -10.84
C ARG A 4 16.00 21.08 -10.72
N LEU A 5 15.67 20.54 -9.55
CA LEU A 5 15.44 19.11 -9.39
C LEU A 5 14.33 18.75 -10.37
N GLY A 6 14.73 18.37 -11.59
CA GLY A 6 13.86 17.83 -12.60
C GLY A 6 13.50 16.42 -12.18
N TYR A 7 12.71 16.31 -11.12
CA TYR A 7 11.88 15.13 -10.96
C TYR A 7 10.97 15.15 -12.18
N ASN A 8 11.24 14.24 -13.11
CA ASN A 8 10.31 14.00 -14.20
C ASN A 8 9.00 13.60 -13.52
N LEU A 9 8.04 14.53 -13.42
CA LEU A 9 6.66 14.25 -13.01
C LEU A 9 6.12 13.02 -13.76
N ASN A 10 6.60 12.81 -14.99
CA ASN A 10 6.37 11.62 -15.81
C ASN A 10 6.75 10.29 -15.13
N VAL A 11 7.80 10.25 -14.29
CA VAL A 11 8.18 9.03 -13.56
C VAL A 11 7.14 8.72 -12.50
N ILE A 12 6.81 9.69 -11.63
CA ILE A 12 5.77 9.48 -10.61
C ILE A 12 4.43 9.15 -11.26
N GLY A 13 4.06 9.84 -12.34
CA GLY A 13 2.86 9.54 -13.12
C GLY A 13 2.84 8.12 -13.70
N HIS A 14 3.98 7.62 -14.19
CA HIS A 14 4.09 6.25 -14.68
C HIS A 14 3.95 5.20 -13.57
N TYR A 15 4.56 5.45 -12.39
CA TYR A 15 4.38 4.60 -11.22
C TYR A 15 2.94 4.63 -10.72
N LEU A 16 2.27 5.80 -10.71
CA LEU A 16 0.84 5.91 -10.38
C LEU A 16 -0.03 5.08 -11.31
N LEU A 17 0.17 5.21 -12.63
CA LEU A 17 -0.59 4.42 -13.60
C LEU A 17 -0.38 2.91 -13.40
N ILE A 18 0.87 2.46 -13.33
CA ILE A 18 1.21 1.04 -13.13
C ILE A 18 0.69 0.54 -11.78
N GLY A 19 0.86 1.34 -10.73
CA GLY A 19 0.42 1.01 -9.38
C GLY A 19 -1.09 0.78 -9.33
N TRP A 20 -1.88 1.67 -9.92
CA TRP A 20 -3.33 1.50 -9.99
C TRP A 20 -3.74 0.28 -10.83
N LEU A 21 -3.08 0.01 -11.95
CA LEU A 21 -3.33 -1.22 -12.73
C LEU A 21 -3.03 -2.48 -11.91
N ILE A 22 -1.92 -2.48 -11.16
CA ILE A 22 -1.55 -3.56 -10.24
C ILE A 22 -2.60 -3.71 -9.15
N PHE A 23 -3.04 -2.61 -8.54
CA PHE A 23 -4.07 -2.62 -7.50
C PHE A 23 -5.32 -3.35 -7.99
N PHE A 24 -5.92 -2.88 -9.08
CA PHE A 24 -7.13 -3.52 -9.61
C PHE A 24 -6.88 -4.96 -10.03
N GLY A 25 -5.77 -5.25 -10.73
CA GLY A 25 -5.46 -6.60 -11.19
C GLY A 25 -5.28 -7.60 -10.03
N VAL A 26 -4.47 -7.25 -9.03
CA VAL A 26 -4.19 -8.11 -7.87
C VAL A 26 -5.41 -8.23 -6.98
N THR A 27 -6.12 -7.14 -6.70
CA THR A 27 -7.32 -7.17 -5.87
C THR A 27 -8.41 -8.02 -6.50
N ILE A 28 -8.67 -7.91 -7.81
CA ILE A 28 -9.66 -8.74 -8.52
C ILE A 28 -9.22 -10.21 -8.51
N PHE A 29 -7.95 -10.49 -8.82
CA PHE A 29 -7.43 -11.85 -8.83
C PHE A 29 -7.55 -12.52 -7.44
N VAL A 30 -7.09 -11.85 -6.39
CA VAL A 30 -7.14 -12.39 -5.03
C VAL A 30 -8.58 -12.48 -4.52
N CYS A 31 -9.45 -11.54 -4.88
CA CYS A 31 -10.88 -11.62 -4.59
C CYS A 31 -11.52 -12.87 -5.20
N LEU A 32 -11.23 -13.14 -6.48
CA LEU A 32 -11.73 -14.34 -7.17
C LEU A 32 -11.20 -15.61 -6.51
N VAL A 33 -9.89 -15.71 -6.28
CA VAL A 33 -9.28 -16.87 -5.62
C VAL A 33 -9.88 -17.07 -4.24
N THR A 34 -10.03 -16.01 -3.46
CA THR A 34 -10.62 -16.08 -2.12
C THR A 34 -12.07 -16.55 -2.16
N TYR A 35 -12.87 -16.03 -3.10
CA TYR A 35 -14.26 -16.46 -3.30
C TYR A 35 -14.35 -17.96 -3.64
N LEU A 36 -13.51 -18.46 -4.54
CA LEU A 36 -13.48 -19.87 -4.92
C LEU A 36 -13.04 -20.76 -3.75
N VAL A 37 -11.98 -20.36 -3.02
CA VAL A 37 -11.46 -21.13 -1.88
C VAL A 37 -12.42 -21.07 -0.69
N MET A 38 -13.20 -20.00 -0.52
CA MET A 38 -14.26 -19.95 0.49
C MET A 38 -15.33 -21.03 0.28
N GLY A 39 -15.64 -21.37 -0.98
CA GLY A 39 -16.56 -22.45 -1.32
C GLY A 39 -15.98 -23.86 -1.07
N ALA A 40 -14.67 -24.04 -1.27
CA ALA A 40 -14.01 -25.34 -1.13
C ALA A 40 -13.50 -25.61 0.30
N ASN A 41 -12.86 -24.63 0.92
CA ASN A 41 -12.15 -24.73 2.20
C ASN A 41 -12.30 -23.44 3.03
N PRO A 42 -13.48 -23.15 3.59
CA PRO A 42 -13.73 -21.91 4.34
C PRO A 42 -12.83 -21.76 5.58
N ASN A 43 -12.39 -22.87 6.19
CA ASN A 43 -11.51 -22.85 7.36
C ASN A 43 -10.12 -22.28 7.04
N PHE A 44 -9.60 -22.54 5.83
CA PHE A 44 -8.30 -22.02 5.40
C PHE A 44 -8.34 -20.50 5.27
N VAL A 45 -9.35 -19.96 4.59
CA VAL A 45 -9.52 -18.51 4.42
C VAL A 45 -9.76 -17.83 5.76
N ARG A 46 -10.57 -18.43 6.64
CA ARG A 46 -10.78 -17.92 7.99
C ARG A 46 -9.47 -17.89 8.79
N GLY A 47 -8.61 -18.91 8.67
CA GLY A 47 -7.29 -18.94 9.32
C GLY A 47 -6.36 -17.81 8.85
N ILE A 48 -6.35 -17.52 7.55
CA ILE A 48 -5.59 -16.37 7.01
C ILE A 48 -6.20 -15.05 7.53
N PHE A 49 -7.52 -14.93 7.49
CA PHE A 49 -8.23 -13.73 7.91
C PHE A 49 -8.03 -13.44 9.40
N THR A 50 -8.09 -14.45 10.28
CA THR A 50 -7.87 -14.27 11.71
C THR A 50 -6.43 -13.88 12.03
N GLY A 51 -5.45 -14.43 11.31
CA GLY A 51 -4.04 -14.02 11.41
C GLY A 51 -3.80 -12.56 11.01
N LEU A 52 -4.59 -12.04 10.06
CA LEU A 52 -4.57 -10.64 9.64
C LEU A 52 -5.35 -9.73 10.61
N SER A 53 -6.55 -10.13 11.03
CA SER A 53 -7.46 -9.32 11.86
C SER A 53 -7.07 -9.28 13.34
N GLY A 54 -6.33 -10.28 13.83
CA GLY A 54 -5.84 -10.34 15.21
C GLY A 54 -4.94 -9.17 15.63
N LYS A 55 -4.50 -8.34 14.68
CA LYS A 55 -3.75 -7.10 14.94
C LYS A 55 -4.61 -5.89 15.31
N PHE A 56 -5.93 -5.94 15.14
CA PHE A 56 -6.85 -4.80 15.31
C PHE A 56 -7.98 -5.04 16.33
N ALA A 57 -7.97 -6.17 17.05
CA ALA A 57 -9.10 -6.63 17.87
C ALA A 57 -9.32 -5.87 19.19
N ASN A 58 -8.38 -5.02 19.63
CA ASN A 58 -8.37 -4.45 20.99
C ASN A 58 -8.76 -2.98 21.06
N THR A 59 -9.42 -2.43 20.05
CA THR A 59 -9.56 -0.99 19.90
C THR A 59 -11.01 -0.54 20.04
N HIS A 60 -11.43 -0.29 21.27
CA HIS A 60 -12.80 0.11 21.62
C HIS A 60 -13.08 1.61 21.44
N ASP A 61 -12.05 2.44 21.29
CA ASP A 61 -12.17 3.90 21.11
C ASP A 61 -11.66 4.33 19.73
N SER A 62 -12.38 5.24 19.06
CA SER A 62 -12.10 5.70 17.69
C SER A 62 -10.73 6.36 17.57
N LEU A 63 -10.27 7.03 18.62
CA LEU A 63 -8.94 7.66 18.65
C LEU A 63 -7.82 6.62 18.75
N SER A 64 -8.00 5.60 19.58
CA SER A 64 -7.06 4.47 19.62
C SER A 64 -7.04 3.68 18.31
N ALA A 65 -8.18 3.59 17.60
CA ALA A 65 -8.30 2.92 16.30
C ALA A 65 -7.54 3.70 15.23
N PHE A 66 -7.72 5.02 15.20
CA PHE A 66 -6.96 5.92 14.35
C PHE A 66 -5.44 5.72 14.52
N TRP A 67 -4.91 5.76 15.74
CA TRP A 67 -3.48 5.61 15.98
C TRP A 67 -2.96 4.22 15.58
N ALA A 68 -3.72 3.17 15.87
CA ALA A 68 -3.36 1.81 15.49
C ALA A 68 -3.28 1.64 13.96
N ILE A 69 -4.28 2.17 13.23
CA ILE A 69 -4.34 2.15 11.77
C ILE A 69 -3.19 2.99 11.18
N LEU A 70 -3.00 4.21 11.67
CA LEU A 70 -1.92 5.10 11.21
C LEU A 70 -0.55 4.44 11.36
N VAL A 71 -0.25 3.90 12.54
CA VAL A 71 1.04 3.24 12.80
C VAL A 71 1.19 1.98 11.95
N ASN A 72 0.12 1.22 11.72
CA ASN A 72 0.19 0.05 10.87
C ASN A 72 0.49 0.43 9.40
N ASN A 73 -0.24 1.40 8.85
CA ASN A 73 -0.08 1.81 7.46
C ASN A 73 1.27 2.51 7.24
N GLU A 74 1.74 3.31 8.21
CA GLU A 74 3.10 3.84 8.20
C GLU A 74 4.17 2.76 8.32
N ARG A 75 3.97 1.70 9.11
CA ARG A 75 4.93 0.57 9.14
C ARG A 75 5.04 -0.12 7.78
N VAL A 76 3.94 -0.25 7.05
CA VAL A 76 3.95 -0.76 5.67
C VAL A 76 4.67 0.20 4.74
N ALA A 77 4.33 1.50 4.81
CA ALA A 77 4.91 2.56 3.98
C ALA A 77 6.40 2.82 4.24
N PHE A 78 6.85 2.65 5.48
CA PHE A 78 8.25 2.76 5.85
C PHE A 78 8.99 1.45 5.56
N GLY A 79 8.36 0.30 5.80
CA GLY A 79 8.90 -1.01 5.50
C GLY A 79 9.27 -1.17 4.02
N LEU A 80 8.44 -0.65 3.10
CA LEU A 80 8.78 -0.67 1.67
C LEU A 80 10.03 0.17 1.36
N MET A 81 10.28 1.27 2.08
CA MET A 81 11.49 2.08 1.93
C MET A 81 12.73 1.31 2.39
N ILE A 82 12.63 0.58 3.51
CA ILE A 82 13.70 -0.30 4.01
C ILE A 82 13.99 -1.40 2.99
N ILE A 83 12.97 -2.08 2.48
CA ILE A 83 13.13 -3.12 1.45
C ILE A 83 13.75 -2.52 0.18
N GLY A 84 13.42 -1.26 -0.14
CA GLY A 84 14.04 -0.49 -1.21
C GLY A 84 15.55 -0.32 -1.07
N MET A 85 16.11 -0.41 0.14
CA MET A 85 17.55 -0.39 0.40
C MET A 85 18.23 -1.75 0.18
N ILE A 86 17.51 -2.80 -0.18
CA ILE A 86 18.10 -4.06 -0.63
C ILE A 86 18.35 -3.94 -2.14
N PRO A 87 19.57 -4.12 -2.67
CA PRO A 87 19.92 -3.82 -4.06
C PRO A 87 19.35 -4.81 -5.11
N ILE A 88 18.21 -5.43 -4.82
CA ILE A 88 17.44 -6.30 -5.71
C ILE A 88 16.35 -5.44 -6.38
N PRO A 89 16.36 -5.30 -7.72
CA PRO A 89 15.32 -4.59 -8.43
C PRO A 89 13.93 -5.14 -8.11
N PHE A 90 12.93 -4.25 -8.05
CA PHE A 90 11.52 -4.55 -7.84
C PHE A 90 11.11 -5.17 -6.50
N LEU A 91 12.06 -5.56 -5.63
CA LEU A 91 11.75 -6.17 -4.34
C LEU A 91 10.84 -5.31 -3.45
N TYR A 92 11.00 -3.98 -3.53
CA TYR A 92 10.19 -3.00 -2.79
C TYR A 92 8.70 -3.00 -3.16
N TRP A 93 8.30 -3.63 -4.28
CA TRP A 93 6.88 -3.79 -4.61
C TRP A 93 6.17 -4.82 -3.73
N ILE A 94 6.90 -5.74 -3.05
CA ILE A 94 6.28 -6.83 -2.28
C ILE A 94 5.30 -6.28 -1.24
N SER A 95 5.66 -5.25 -0.49
CA SER A 95 4.77 -4.63 0.50
C SER A 95 3.48 -4.14 -0.14
N TYR A 96 3.57 -3.49 -1.30
CA TYR A 96 2.39 -3.02 -2.03
C TYR A 96 1.50 -4.16 -2.54
N TYR A 97 2.10 -5.22 -3.09
CA TYR A 97 1.37 -6.42 -3.51
C TYR A 97 0.62 -7.06 -2.34
N LEU A 98 1.25 -7.15 -1.17
CA LEU A 98 0.63 -7.71 0.02
C LEU A 98 -0.57 -6.88 0.47
N THR A 99 -0.48 -5.54 0.45
CA THR A 99 -1.63 -4.67 0.77
C THR A 99 -2.77 -4.86 -0.24
N CYS A 100 -2.46 -4.89 -1.55
CA CYS A 100 -3.47 -5.15 -2.59
C CYS A 100 -4.16 -6.52 -2.41
N ALA A 101 -3.38 -7.53 -2.02
CA ALA A 101 -3.89 -8.87 -1.75
C ALA A 101 -4.75 -8.91 -0.47
N SER A 102 -4.40 -8.18 0.59
CA SER A 102 -5.24 -8.05 1.79
C SER A 102 -6.60 -7.43 1.46
N VAL A 103 -6.64 -6.40 0.62
CA VAL A 103 -7.89 -5.80 0.12
C VAL A 103 -8.70 -6.83 -0.68
N GLY A 104 -8.06 -7.56 -1.60
CA GLY A 104 -8.71 -8.62 -2.37
C GLY A 104 -9.27 -9.76 -1.50
N LEU A 105 -8.55 -10.16 -0.46
CA LEU A 105 -8.98 -11.18 0.51
C LEU A 105 -10.27 -10.73 1.21
N VAL A 106 -10.30 -9.50 1.73
CA VAL A 106 -11.48 -8.95 2.40
C VAL A 106 -12.68 -8.92 1.46
N LEU A 107 -12.51 -8.41 0.24
CA LEU A 107 -13.59 -8.37 -0.75
C LEU A 107 -14.07 -9.76 -1.15
N GLY A 108 -13.18 -10.74 -1.30
CA GLY A 108 -13.57 -12.12 -1.62
C GLY A 108 -14.40 -12.77 -0.50
N ILE A 109 -14.08 -12.46 0.76
CA ILE A 109 -14.90 -12.89 1.91
C ILE A 109 -16.29 -12.25 1.88
N TYR A 110 -16.38 -10.95 1.59
CA TYR A 110 -17.67 -10.27 1.45
C TYR A 110 -18.47 -10.81 0.27
N ALA A 111 -17.82 -11.09 -0.87
CA ALA A 111 -18.46 -11.68 -2.03
C ALA A 111 -19.05 -13.06 -1.74
N ALA A 112 -18.33 -13.89 -0.97
CA ALA A 112 -18.81 -15.21 -0.56
C ALA A 112 -19.98 -15.14 0.44
N LYS A 113 -20.03 -14.12 1.30
CA LYS A 113 -21.06 -13.99 2.35
C LYS A 113 -22.31 -13.24 1.92
N LEU A 114 -22.15 -12.16 1.16
CA LEU A 114 -23.20 -11.19 0.83
C LEU A 114 -23.44 -11.09 -0.69
N GLY A 115 -22.78 -11.94 -1.48
CA GLY A 115 -22.81 -11.86 -2.94
C GLY A 115 -22.02 -10.67 -3.50
N ILE A 116 -22.03 -10.55 -4.83
CA ILE A 116 -21.27 -9.51 -5.57
C ILE A 116 -21.72 -8.10 -5.16
N GLY A 117 -23.03 -7.90 -4.95
CA GLY A 117 -23.57 -6.61 -4.50
C GLY A 117 -23.01 -6.19 -3.15
N GLY A 118 -22.95 -7.11 -2.17
CA GLY A 118 -22.35 -6.82 -0.87
C GLY A 118 -20.85 -6.57 -0.92
N ALA A 119 -20.11 -7.28 -1.79
CA ALA A 119 -18.69 -7.00 -2.02
C ALA A 119 -18.44 -5.62 -2.62
N LEU A 120 -19.25 -5.22 -3.62
CA LEU A 120 -19.18 -3.89 -4.21
C LEU A 120 -19.50 -2.80 -3.18
N ALA A 121 -20.52 -3.03 -2.36
CA ALA A 121 -20.89 -2.09 -1.32
C ALA A 121 -19.80 -1.98 -0.23
N ALA A 122 -19.21 -3.10 0.19
CA ALA A 122 -18.06 -3.12 1.08
C ALA A 122 -16.83 -2.42 0.47
N PHE A 123 -16.61 -2.53 -0.84
CA PHE A 123 -15.55 -1.78 -1.52
C PHE A 123 -15.83 -0.27 -1.49
N VAL A 124 -17.00 0.17 -1.93
CA VAL A 124 -17.33 1.60 -2.08
C VAL A 124 -17.43 2.32 -0.73
N LEU A 125 -18.02 1.68 0.27
CA LEU A 125 -18.23 2.28 1.59
C LEU A 125 -17.10 2.00 2.56
N GLY A 126 -16.52 0.81 2.46
CA GLY A 126 -15.49 0.34 3.36
C GLY A 126 -14.11 0.80 2.96
N ILE A 127 -13.73 0.60 1.69
CA ILE A 127 -12.33 0.66 1.22
C ILE A 127 -12.04 1.93 0.44
N LEU A 128 -12.90 2.30 -0.51
CA LEU A 128 -12.67 3.40 -1.44
C LEU A 128 -12.38 4.76 -0.76
N PRO A 129 -13.08 5.17 0.32
CA PRO A 129 -12.91 6.51 0.90
C PRO A 129 -11.50 6.78 1.42
N HIS A 130 -10.89 5.80 2.09
CA HIS A 130 -9.51 5.90 2.60
C HIS A 130 -8.49 5.31 1.61
N GLY A 131 -8.86 4.26 0.89
CA GLY A 131 -7.99 3.50 0.01
C GLY A 131 -7.44 4.31 -1.17
N ILE A 132 -8.16 5.33 -1.66
CA ILE A 132 -7.61 6.23 -2.69
C ILE A 132 -6.34 6.94 -2.17
N LEU A 133 -6.37 7.43 -0.93
CA LEU A 133 -5.25 8.13 -0.33
C LEU A 133 -4.13 7.16 0.05
N GLU A 134 -4.47 6.05 0.70
CA GLU A 134 -3.48 5.05 1.12
C GLU A 134 -2.75 4.44 -0.08
N MET A 135 -3.48 3.96 -1.09
CA MET A 135 -2.86 3.35 -2.27
C MET A 135 -2.01 4.36 -3.03
N SER A 136 -2.47 5.61 -3.17
CA SER A 136 -1.67 6.66 -3.81
C SER A 136 -0.38 6.94 -3.03
N ALA A 137 -0.45 7.00 -1.70
CA ALA A 137 0.72 7.19 -0.85
C ALA A 137 1.72 6.04 -0.97
N LEU A 138 1.24 4.79 -0.98
CA LEU A 138 2.08 3.60 -1.14
C LEU A 138 2.72 3.55 -2.54
N ILE A 139 2.00 3.91 -3.60
CA ILE A 139 2.56 3.96 -4.96
C ILE A 139 3.65 5.03 -5.07
N ILE A 140 3.42 6.21 -4.47
CA ILE A 140 4.46 7.24 -4.37
C ILE A 140 5.66 6.69 -3.59
N GLY A 141 5.43 6.02 -2.47
CA GLY A 141 6.47 5.34 -1.68
C GLY A 141 7.29 4.36 -2.52
N VAL A 142 6.64 3.52 -3.33
CA VAL A 142 7.29 2.60 -4.27
C VAL A 142 8.17 3.35 -5.27
N ALA A 143 7.71 4.49 -5.80
CA ALA A 143 8.52 5.32 -6.69
C ALA A 143 9.74 5.93 -5.98
N LEU A 144 9.63 6.33 -4.71
CA LEU A 144 10.76 6.80 -3.90
C LEU A 144 11.75 5.66 -3.61
N ALA A 145 11.25 4.50 -3.19
CA ALA A 145 12.04 3.31 -2.93
C ALA A 145 12.78 2.83 -4.18
N ALA A 146 12.15 2.90 -5.35
CA ALA A 146 12.78 2.57 -6.63
C ALA A 146 13.99 3.47 -6.94
N GLN A 147 13.90 4.76 -6.61
CA GLN A 147 15.00 5.71 -6.78
C GLN A 147 16.15 5.38 -5.82
N VAL A 148 15.85 5.13 -4.54
CA VAL A 148 16.84 4.70 -3.53
C VAL A 148 17.53 3.40 -3.97
N ASN A 149 16.76 2.41 -4.41
CA ASN A 149 17.26 1.13 -4.88
C ASN A 149 18.18 1.29 -6.10
N LYS A 150 17.76 2.09 -7.09
CA LYS A 150 18.57 2.40 -8.28
C LYS A 150 19.88 3.07 -7.90
N ALA A 151 19.83 4.03 -6.97
CA ALA A 151 21.00 4.73 -6.48
C ALA A 151 21.99 3.77 -5.80
N LEU A 152 21.48 2.90 -4.93
CA LEU A 152 22.30 1.91 -4.24
C LEU A 152 22.96 0.93 -5.22
N ARG A 153 22.21 0.39 -6.19
CA ARG A 153 22.75 -0.49 -7.22
C ARG A 153 23.85 0.19 -8.03
N GLN A 154 23.68 1.47 -8.36
CA GLN A 154 24.71 2.26 -9.04
C GLN A 154 25.97 2.42 -8.17
N SER A 155 25.81 2.72 -6.88
CA SER A 155 26.93 2.84 -5.94
C SER A 155 27.69 1.52 -5.77
N ILE A 156 26.98 0.39 -5.65
CA ILE A 156 27.59 -0.95 -5.55
C ILE A 156 28.37 -1.27 -6.83
N LYS A 157 27.80 -1.04 -8.02
CA LYS A 157 28.51 -1.24 -9.29
C LYS A 157 29.76 -0.37 -9.41
N ARG A 158 29.71 0.86 -8.92
CA ARG A 158 30.87 1.75 -8.90
C ARG A 158 31.98 1.26 -7.98
N PHE A 159 31.59 0.71 -6.83
CA PHE A 159 32.53 0.24 -5.83
C PHE A 159 33.20 -1.07 -6.23
N PHE A 160 32.45 -2.02 -6.82
CA PHE A 160 32.95 -3.37 -7.10
C PHE A 160 33.34 -3.64 -8.56
N ALA A 161 32.80 -2.92 -9.54
CA ALA A 161 32.97 -3.26 -10.96
C ALA A 161 33.67 -2.17 -11.77
N ASP A 162 33.18 -0.92 -11.72
CA ASP A 162 33.69 0.16 -12.56
C ASP A 162 33.59 1.54 -11.86
N PRO A 163 34.72 2.13 -11.41
CA PRO A 163 34.75 3.45 -10.76
C PRO A 163 34.15 4.58 -11.62
N TYR A 164 34.19 4.45 -12.95
CA TYR A 164 33.66 5.41 -13.91
C TYR A 164 32.17 5.22 -14.20
N TYR A 165 31.56 4.17 -13.65
CA TYR A 165 30.12 3.95 -13.78
C TYR A 165 29.33 5.15 -13.23
N ARG A 166 28.16 5.42 -13.83
CA ARG A 166 27.39 6.64 -13.57
C ARG A 166 27.07 6.83 -12.08
N LYS A 167 27.53 7.94 -11.49
CA LYS A 167 27.16 8.34 -10.12
C LYS A 167 25.65 8.60 -10.04
N SER A 168 25.02 8.08 -8.99
CA SER A 168 23.62 8.39 -8.71
C SER A 168 23.42 9.87 -8.43
N SER A 169 22.37 10.44 -9.01
CA SER A 169 21.89 11.80 -8.73
C SER A 169 20.83 11.83 -7.62
N LEU A 170 20.76 10.79 -6.78
CA LEU A 170 19.79 10.71 -5.69
C LEU A 170 20.04 11.84 -4.68
N ASP A 171 19.00 12.63 -4.43
CA ASP A 171 18.97 13.58 -3.33
C ASP A 171 18.19 12.96 -2.16
N ALA A 172 18.93 12.42 -1.18
CA ALA A 172 18.33 11.77 -0.02
C ALA A 172 17.48 12.74 0.83
N LYS A 173 17.85 14.03 0.89
CA LYS A 173 17.06 15.04 1.62
C LYS A 173 15.72 15.27 0.94
N ALA A 174 15.71 15.34 -0.39
CA ALA A 174 14.48 15.50 -1.14
C ALA A 174 13.57 14.26 -1.07
N ILE A 175 14.14 13.03 -1.07
CA ILE A 175 13.36 11.81 -0.81
C ILE A 175 12.73 11.84 0.59
N ALA A 176 13.50 12.20 1.62
CA ALA A 176 13.00 12.30 2.98
C ALA A 176 11.90 13.36 3.11
N LEU A 177 12.08 14.52 2.47
CA LEU A 177 11.08 15.58 2.46
C LEU A 177 9.80 15.14 1.75
N GLN A 178 9.90 14.43 0.62
CA GLN A 178 8.72 13.88 -0.08
C GLN A 178 8.00 12.84 0.77
N TYR A 179 8.73 11.98 1.47
CA TYR A 179 8.11 11.02 2.39
C TYR A 179 7.33 11.75 3.51
N VAL A 180 7.99 12.69 4.20
CA VAL A 180 7.41 13.39 5.35
C VAL A 180 6.28 14.35 4.95
N CYS A 181 6.39 15.04 3.81
CA CYS A 181 5.41 16.04 3.40
C CYS A 181 4.28 15.50 2.51
N ILE A 182 4.40 14.29 1.99
CA ILE A 182 3.39 13.70 1.08
C ILE A 182 2.85 12.39 1.66
N ILE A 183 3.71 11.41 1.91
CA ILE A 183 3.26 10.06 2.31
C ILE A 183 2.63 10.11 3.71
N ILE A 184 3.32 10.69 4.70
CA ILE A 184 2.81 10.76 6.08
C ILE A 184 1.45 11.47 6.17
N PRO A 185 1.25 12.67 5.58
CA PRO A 185 -0.05 13.33 5.60
C PRO A 185 -1.14 12.53 4.89
N MET A 186 -0.84 11.91 3.75
CA MET A 186 -1.83 11.11 3.02
C MET A 186 -2.28 9.89 3.82
N ILE A 187 -1.35 9.18 4.47
CA ILE A 187 -1.67 8.03 5.33
C ILE A 187 -2.42 8.49 6.58
N ALA A 188 -2.05 9.62 7.18
CA ALA A 188 -2.78 10.19 8.31
C ALA A 188 -4.24 10.52 7.97
N VAL A 189 -4.49 11.14 6.82
CA VAL A 189 -5.86 11.42 6.37
C VAL A 189 -6.59 10.12 6.04
N ALA A 190 -5.94 9.13 5.41
CA ALA A 190 -6.53 7.82 5.19
C ALA A 190 -6.96 7.15 6.50
N ALA A 191 -6.09 7.15 7.51
CA ALA A 191 -6.37 6.59 8.83
C ALA A 191 -7.50 7.33 9.56
N LEU A 192 -7.62 8.65 9.39
CA LEU A 192 -8.77 9.41 9.93
C LEU A 192 -10.08 8.96 9.28
N ILE A 193 -10.09 8.80 7.95
CA ILE A 193 -11.27 8.31 7.23
C ILE A 193 -11.59 6.89 7.68
N GLU A 194 -10.59 6.00 7.80
CA GLU A 194 -10.79 4.61 8.19
C GLU A 194 -11.23 4.45 9.65
N GLY A 195 -10.71 5.26 10.57
CA GLY A 195 -11.05 5.19 11.99
C GLY A 195 -12.41 5.81 12.33
N PHE A 196 -12.84 6.86 11.61
CA PHE A 196 -14.03 7.63 11.95
C PHE A 196 -15.18 7.53 10.93
N VAL A 197 -14.87 7.54 9.63
CA VAL A 197 -15.87 7.60 8.56
C VAL A 197 -16.28 6.20 8.11
N THR A 198 -15.31 5.32 7.86
CA THR A 198 -15.56 3.94 7.41
C THR A 198 -16.54 3.16 8.32
N PRO A 199 -16.43 3.19 9.67
CA PRO A 199 -17.37 2.48 10.53
C PRO A 199 -18.78 3.08 10.50
N ALA A 200 -18.92 4.38 10.21
CA ALA A 200 -20.22 5.02 10.04
C ALA A 200 -20.88 4.60 8.71
N LEU A 201 -20.09 4.53 7.63
CA LEU A 201 -20.57 4.10 6.33
C LEU A 201 -20.93 2.61 6.30
N LEU A 202 -20.13 1.75 6.92
CA LEU A 202 -20.40 0.31 6.94
C LEU A 202 -21.65 -0.06 7.75
N ARG A 203 -22.08 0.76 8.72
CA ARG A 203 -23.36 0.55 9.41
C ARG A 203 -24.57 0.63 8.47
N LEU A 204 -24.45 1.36 7.36
CA LEU A 204 -25.51 1.44 6.34
C LEU A 204 -25.72 0.12 5.58
N LEU A 205 -24.81 -0.86 5.71
CA LEU A 205 -24.93 -2.18 5.08
C LEU A 205 -25.56 -3.23 5.98
N VAL A 206 -25.69 -2.96 7.28
CA VAL A 206 -26.18 -3.90 8.29
C VAL A 206 -27.62 -3.56 8.73
N HIS A 207 -28.19 -2.48 8.17
CA HIS A 207 -29.61 -2.13 8.24
C HIS A 207 -30.32 -2.50 6.94
#